data_AF-A0A9Q4SWC9-F1
#
_entry.id   AF-A0A9Q4SWC9-F1
#
_cell.length_a   1.000
_cell.length_b   1.000
_cell.length_c   1.000
_cell.angle_alpha   90.00
_cell.angle_beta   90.00
_cell.angle_gamma   90.00
#
_symmetry.space_group_name_H-M   'P 1'
#
loop_
_entity.id
_entity.type
_entity.pdbx_description
1 polymer ?
#
loop_
_entity_poly.entity_id
_entity_poly.type
_entity_poly.pdbx_seq_one_letter_code
_entity_poly.pdbx_strand_id
1 'polypeptide(L)'
;MHKKDISRKQRLISYCVIYLTAIYPLHPAWGSVITSSDKTITINQQNNIPIINIATPNDSGVSHNRFNVFNVNKQGAVLNNSQVDANSQLAKKISANKNLKGNTANLIINEVVGNSRSQLLGKLEVAGQQADVLIANPNGISCDGCSFINTPSITLTTGKPQFSPQGTYSALEVKKGSIVIGKQGMNADLQNYADIISRSIEINGKINAKNLSLMQGNNHIDFGKGTVNSINGEGVKPTVAIDTKALGGMYANQIRLVSTEKGVGVNLTDIQTKQNSINLTVDGKITFNGNIQSEQDINVSSKALQMNSNASLKAQRDITLATNTLTNHSDIIAEKDMRLFVDKFTNKGEKALIQAKDNLWIQKNAQGEPSSLIENQSATIKTEKGDLIIRTKKLVNESITPLFKEIKQEPDSTSSINIGTHFLHPYNSPTNNFLIIILLAELKELSDKKWFDILDLKNNGGVNVERSLFEKNKKYVPSVIYSGKNLYIQS
;
A
#
# COMPACT_ATOMS: atom_id res chain seq x y z
N MET A 1 -14.39 -16.72 -33.88
CA MET A 1 -13.61 -15.58 -33.36
C MET A 1 -12.44 -15.34 -34.31
N HIS A 2 -12.59 -14.43 -35.28
CA HIS A 2 -11.53 -14.15 -36.26
C HIS A 2 -10.38 -13.38 -35.60
N LYS A 3 -9.19 -13.99 -35.56
CA LYS A 3 -7.93 -13.30 -35.27
C LYS A 3 -7.72 -12.28 -36.39
N LYS A 4 -7.84 -11.00 -36.07
CA LYS A 4 -7.56 -9.91 -37.01
C LYS A 4 -6.05 -9.85 -37.22
N ASP A 5 -5.58 -10.31 -38.37
CA ASP A 5 -4.16 -10.24 -38.73
C ASP A 5 -3.70 -8.79 -38.81
N ILE A 6 -2.73 -8.44 -37.97
CA ILE A 6 -2.11 -7.11 -37.95
C ILE A 6 -1.31 -6.96 -39.24
N SER A 7 -1.66 -5.95 -40.04
CA SER A 7 -1.06 -5.67 -41.35
C SER A 7 0.44 -5.39 -41.22
N ARG A 8 1.25 -5.81 -42.22
CA ARG A 8 2.69 -5.51 -42.31
C ARG A 8 2.99 -4.01 -42.13
N LYS A 9 2.09 -3.13 -42.57
CA LYS A 9 2.22 -1.68 -42.40
C LYS A 9 2.14 -1.25 -40.93
N GLN A 10 1.28 -1.87 -40.13
CA GLN A 10 1.17 -1.60 -38.69
C GLN A 10 2.39 -2.10 -37.92
N ARG A 11 2.98 -3.23 -38.33
CA ARG A 11 4.25 -3.72 -37.76
C ARG A 11 5.41 -2.77 -38.04
N LEU A 12 5.50 -2.24 -39.26
CA LEU A 12 6.53 -1.25 -39.64
C LEU A 12 6.39 0.06 -38.85
N ILE A 13 5.16 0.55 -38.65
CA ILE A 13 4.90 1.73 -37.81
C ILE A 13 5.30 1.46 -36.37
N SER A 14 4.94 0.31 -35.79
CA SER A 14 5.37 -0.06 -34.44
C SER A 14 6.89 -0.16 -34.31
N TYR A 15 7.58 -0.73 -35.30
CA TYR A 15 9.05 -0.79 -35.28
C TYR A 15 9.69 0.59 -35.45
N CYS A 16 9.13 1.49 -36.28
CA CYS A 16 9.59 2.87 -36.35
C CYS A 16 9.35 3.62 -35.04
N VAL A 17 8.22 3.44 -34.36
CA VAL A 17 7.94 4.06 -33.05
C VAL A 17 8.87 3.50 -31.96
N ILE A 18 9.14 2.19 -31.96
CA ILE A 18 10.10 1.56 -31.04
C ILE A 18 11.52 2.07 -31.34
N TYR A 19 11.91 2.20 -32.61
CA TYR A 19 13.22 2.71 -33.01
C TYR A 19 13.38 4.20 -32.66
N LEU A 20 12.35 5.02 -32.91
CA LEU A 20 12.31 6.43 -32.51
C LEU A 20 12.34 6.60 -30.99
N THR A 21 11.70 5.73 -30.21
CA THR A 21 11.73 5.81 -28.73
C THR A 21 12.99 5.22 -28.11
N ALA A 22 13.62 4.22 -28.74
CA ALA A 22 14.82 3.56 -28.22
C ALA A 22 16.13 4.25 -28.63
N ILE A 23 16.13 5.08 -29.69
CA ILE A 23 17.34 5.67 -30.29
C ILE A 23 17.25 7.19 -30.39
N TYR A 24 16.40 7.84 -29.59
CA TYR A 24 16.81 9.18 -29.14
C TYR A 24 18.01 8.98 -28.21
N PRO A 25 19.24 9.37 -28.58
CA PRO A 25 20.17 9.72 -27.54
C PRO A 25 19.45 10.77 -26.71
N LEU A 26 19.18 10.44 -25.45
CA LEU A 26 19.12 11.45 -24.40
C LEU A 26 20.44 12.20 -24.55
N HIS A 27 20.46 13.26 -25.38
CA HIS A 27 21.53 14.22 -25.33
C HIS A 27 21.67 14.56 -23.84
N PRO A 28 22.85 14.40 -23.22
CA PRO A 28 23.06 15.00 -21.93
C PRO A 28 22.73 16.48 -22.12
N ALA A 29 21.65 16.95 -21.49
CA ALA A 29 21.34 18.35 -21.46
C ALA A 29 22.49 19.01 -20.69
N TRP A 30 23.50 19.49 -21.42
CA TRP A 30 24.42 20.48 -20.92
C TRP A 30 23.59 21.74 -20.70
N GLY A 31 23.06 21.83 -19.48
CA GLY A 31 22.19 22.87 -18.95
C GLY A 31 22.21 22.84 -17.43
N SER A 32 23.42 22.66 -16.89
CA SER A 32 23.79 22.81 -15.49
C SER A 32 23.64 24.26 -15.06
N VAL A 33 22.42 24.76 -14.84
CA VAL A 33 22.27 26.13 -14.36
C VAL A 33 21.11 26.24 -13.38
N ILE A 34 21.45 26.44 -12.10
CA ILE A 34 20.55 27.10 -11.16
C ILE A 34 20.43 28.55 -11.66
N THR A 35 19.23 28.98 -12.00
CA THR A 35 18.98 30.33 -12.53
C THR A 35 18.00 31.07 -11.65
N SER A 36 18.40 32.27 -11.21
CA SER A 36 17.51 33.16 -10.48
C SER A 36 16.37 33.66 -11.38
N SER A 37 15.20 33.90 -10.80
CA SER A 37 14.11 34.63 -11.48
C SER A 37 14.11 36.12 -11.18
N ASP A 38 14.88 36.58 -10.18
CA ASP A 38 14.97 37.98 -9.79
C ASP A 38 16.40 38.40 -9.37
N LYS A 39 16.56 39.64 -8.93
CA LYS A 39 17.86 40.22 -8.54
C LYS A 39 18.15 40.13 -7.03
N THR A 40 17.30 39.48 -6.24
CA THR A 40 17.44 39.43 -4.78
C THR A 40 18.49 38.43 -4.32
N ILE A 41 18.87 37.49 -5.18
CA ILE A 41 19.93 36.51 -4.95
C ILE A 41 21.09 36.71 -5.91
N THR A 42 22.28 36.23 -5.51
CA THR A 42 23.44 36.16 -6.41
C THR A 42 23.96 34.73 -6.42
N ILE A 43 24.26 34.22 -7.60
CA ILE A 43 24.77 32.85 -7.76
C ILE A 43 26.20 32.97 -8.27
N ASN A 44 27.14 32.52 -7.44
CA ASN A 44 28.54 32.38 -7.80
C ASN A 44 28.88 30.90 -7.97
N GLN A 45 30.06 30.58 -8.48
CA GLN A 45 30.51 29.21 -8.63
C GLN A 45 31.95 29.09 -8.15
N GLN A 46 32.23 28.06 -7.35
CA GLN A 46 33.56 27.73 -6.87
C GLN A 46 33.76 26.23 -6.98
N ASN A 47 34.84 25.79 -7.61
CA ASN A 47 35.12 24.36 -7.85
C ASN A 47 33.93 23.61 -8.49
N ASN A 48 33.23 24.25 -9.43
CA ASN A 48 32.02 23.72 -10.08
C ASN A 48 30.82 23.44 -9.16
N ILE A 49 30.82 24.04 -7.97
CA ILE A 49 29.71 24.00 -7.03
C ILE A 49 29.05 25.39 -7.03
N PRO A 50 27.75 25.49 -7.32
CA PRO A 50 27.03 26.76 -7.22
C PRO A 50 26.90 27.17 -5.74
N ILE A 51 27.25 28.43 -5.47
CA ILE A 51 27.07 29.10 -4.19
C ILE A 51 25.99 30.15 -4.38
N ILE A 52 24.84 29.92 -3.78
CA ILE A 52 23.69 30.82 -3.78
C ILE A 52 23.80 31.72 -2.56
N ASN A 53 24.17 32.98 -2.78
CA ASN A 53 23.96 34.03 -1.81
C ASN A 53 22.46 34.31 -1.74
N ILE A 54 21.80 33.74 -0.73
CA ILE A 54 20.37 33.87 -0.50
C ILE A 54 19.97 35.34 -0.28
N ALA A 55 18.70 35.64 -0.48
CA ALA A 55 18.13 36.96 -0.28
C ALA A 55 18.15 37.36 1.20
N THR A 56 18.12 38.66 1.47
CA THR A 56 17.98 39.19 2.83
C THR A 56 16.72 38.60 3.49
N PRO A 57 16.84 37.98 4.67
CA PRO A 57 15.68 37.52 5.42
C PRO A 57 14.77 38.69 5.79
N ASN A 58 13.46 38.46 5.80
CA ASN A 58 12.51 39.43 6.32
C ASN A 58 12.47 39.43 7.87
N ASP A 59 11.61 40.26 8.46
CA ASP A 59 11.48 40.40 9.92
C ASP A 59 11.03 39.10 10.62
N SER A 60 10.46 38.14 9.88
CA SER A 60 10.12 36.80 10.38
C SER A 60 11.27 35.79 10.22
N GLY A 61 12.46 36.21 9.78
CA GLY A 61 13.62 35.34 9.56
C GLY A 61 13.52 34.49 8.29
N VAL A 62 12.60 34.81 7.36
CA VAL A 62 12.41 34.05 6.12
C VAL A 62 13.19 34.68 4.98
N SER A 63 14.10 33.93 4.37
CA SER A 63 14.73 34.25 3.09
C SER A 63 13.98 33.57 1.96
N HIS A 64 13.27 34.34 1.14
CA HIS A 64 12.51 33.84 -0.01
C HIS A 64 13.29 34.05 -1.30
N ASN A 65 13.71 32.95 -1.93
CA ASN A 65 14.57 32.90 -3.09
C ASN A 65 13.78 32.31 -4.26
N ARG A 66 13.69 33.04 -5.38
CA ARG A 66 12.92 32.59 -6.55
C ARG A 66 13.82 32.23 -7.73
N PHE A 67 13.49 31.12 -8.38
CA PHE A 67 14.30 30.53 -9.44
C PHE A 67 13.48 30.23 -10.69
N ASN A 68 14.08 30.42 -11.86
CA ASN A 68 13.54 29.86 -13.11
C ASN A 68 13.87 28.35 -13.19
N VAL A 69 15.06 27.96 -12.72
CA VAL A 69 15.52 26.57 -12.62
C VAL A 69 16.27 26.38 -11.31
N PHE A 70 15.90 25.36 -10.54
CA PHE A 70 16.63 24.95 -9.33
C PHE A 70 16.89 23.45 -9.37
N ASN A 71 18.12 23.08 -9.77
CA ASN A 71 18.61 21.71 -9.82
C ASN A 71 19.88 21.59 -8.98
N VAL A 72 20.01 20.51 -8.21
CA VAL A 72 21.22 20.18 -7.44
C VAL A 72 21.85 18.97 -8.12
N ASN A 73 23.01 19.17 -8.74
CA ASN A 73 23.76 18.09 -9.37
C ASN A 73 24.49 17.23 -8.33
N LYS A 74 25.17 16.16 -8.78
CA LYS A 74 25.92 15.24 -7.90
C LYS A 74 27.01 15.94 -7.07
N GLN A 75 27.61 16.99 -7.61
CA GLN A 75 28.60 17.84 -6.93
C GLN A 75 27.99 18.61 -5.74
N GLY A 76 26.68 18.79 -5.73
CA GLY A 76 25.94 19.53 -4.71
C GLY A 76 25.77 21.02 -5.01
N ALA A 77 25.19 21.74 -4.05
CA ALA A 77 24.97 23.19 -4.08
C ALA A 77 25.04 23.76 -2.65
N VAL A 78 25.42 25.03 -2.53
CA VAL A 78 25.57 25.72 -1.23
C VAL A 78 24.62 26.91 -1.16
N LEU A 79 23.79 26.96 -0.13
CA LEU A 79 23.02 28.12 0.30
C LEU A 79 23.87 28.89 1.32
N ASN A 80 24.35 30.07 0.96
CA ASN A 80 25.22 30.87 1.82
C ASN A 80 24.40 31.73 2.80
N ASN A 81 24.24 31.24 4.03
CA ASN A 81 23.55 31.91 5.13
C ASN A 81 24.53 32.52 6.14
N SER A 82 25.69 33.00 5.67
CA SER A 82 26.75 33.54 6.52
C SER A 82 26.97 35.04 6.30
N GLN A 83 27.10 35.80 7.38
CA GLN A 83 27.46 37.23 7.36
C GLN A 83 28.97 37.49 7.36
N VAL A 84 29.75 36.44 7.62
CA VAL A 84 31.21 36.43 7.60
C VAL A 84 31.69 35.36 6.63
N ASP A 85 32.97 35.37 6.28
CA ASP A 85 33.57 34.25 5.55
C ASP A 85 33.29 32.93 6.29
N ALA A 86 32.84 31.92 5.56
CA ALA A 86 32.44 30.64 6.13
C ALA A 86 33.21 29.48 5.48
N ASN A 87 33.37 28.39 6.23
CA ASN A 87 33.88 27.13 5.70
C ASN A 87 32.70 26.23 5.32
N SER A 88 32.45 26.10 4.03
CA SER A 88 31.52 25.13 3.47
C SER A 88 32.19 23.76 3.34
N GLN A 89 31.45 22.71 3.65
CA GLN A 89 31.87 21.32 3.46
C GLN A 89 32.01 20.96 1.97
N LEU A 90 31.17 21.54 1.11
CA LEU A 90 31.20 21.30 -0.33
C LEU A 90 32.20 22.23 -1.04
N ALA A 91 32.14 23.54 -0.80
CA ALA A 91 32.88 24.55 -1.55
C ALA A 91 34.17 25.03 -0.87
N LYS A 92 34.52 24.54 0.33
CA LYS A 92 35.62 25.05 1.18
C LYS A 92 35.34 26.47 1.66
N LYS A 93 36.36 27.33 1.77
CA LYS A 93 36.20 28.72 2.21
C LYS A 93 35.38 29.51 1.17
N ILE A 94 34.29 30.13 1.61
CA ILE A 94 33.44 31.00 0.81
C ILE A 94 33.35 32.39 1.48
N SER A 95 33.20 33.43 0.67
CA SER A 95 33.02 34.79 1.20
C SER A 95 31.65 34.98 1.86
N ALA A 96 31.57 35.95 2.77
CA ALA A 96 30.32 36.39 3.36
C ALA A 96 29.23 36.67 2.30
N ASN A 97 27.98 36.32 2.62
CA ASN A 97 26.83 36.70 1.81
C ASN A 97 26.51 38.18 2.02
N LYS A 98 26.88 39.01 1.02
CA LYS A 98 26.67 40.46 1.01
C LYS A 98 25.20 40.89 1.01
N ASN A 99 24.25 39.98 0.76
CA ASN A 99 22.82 40.28 0.82
C ASN A 99 22.31 40.33 2.27
N LEU A 100 23.01 39.74 3.24
CA LEU A 100 22.54 39.65 4.63
C LEU A 100 22.85 40.95 5.39
N LYS A 101 21.83 41.76 5.65
CA LYS A 101 21.92 43.05 6.36
C LYS A 101 21.58 42.90 7.84
N GLY A 102 22.49 42.35 8.63
CA GLY A 102 22.34 42.28 10.09
C GLY A 102 21.80 40.95 10.64
N ASN A 103 20.95 40.22 9.90
CA ASN A 103 20.44 38.89 10.32
C ASN A 103 20.72 37.78 9.28
N THR A 104 20.80 36.54 9.76
CA THR A 104 20.76 35.31 8.97
C THR A 104 19.33 34.75 8.89
N ALA A 105 19.06 33.87 7.93
CA ALA A 105 17.76 33.23 7.77
C ALA A 105 17.58 32.12 8.81
N ASN A 106 16.37 32.00 9.37
CA ASN A 106 15.90 30.81 10.09
C ASN A 106 15.24 29.82 9.13
N LEU A 107 14.61 30.32 8.07
CA LEU A 107 13.97 29.53 7.01
C LEU A 107 14.41 30.04 5.64
N ILE A 108 14.91 29.14 4.80
CA ILE A 108 15.28 29.42 3.41
C ILE A 108 14.28 28.74 2.48
N ILE A 109 13.45 29.53 1.80
CA ILE A 109 12.51 29.07 0.78
C ILE A 109 13.17 29.22 -0.59
N ASN A 110 13.27 28.12 -1.33
CA ASN A 110 13.70 28.06 -2.72
C ASN A 110 12.50 27.72 -3.59
N GLU A 111 11.85 28.74 -4.15
CA GLU A 111 10.65 28.60 -4.99
C GLU A 111 11.01 28.65 -6.47
N VAL A 112 10.65 27.60 -7.22
CA VAL A 112 10.75 27.59 -8.68
C VAL A 112 9.48 28.17 -9.28
N VAL A 113 9.62 29.31 -9.94
CA VAL A 113 8.55 30.01 -10.68
C VAL A 113 8.59 29.72 -12.19
N GLY A 114 9.66 29.07 -12.67
CA GLY A 114 9.73 28.57 -14.04
C GLY A 114 8.85 27.34 -14.29
N ASN A 115 8.93 26.78 -15.49
CA ASN A 115 8.05 25.68 -15.94
C ASN A 115 8.68 24.29 -15.82
N SER A 116 9.92 24.20 -15.37
CA SER A 116 10.68 22.95 -15.32
C SER A 116 10.64 22.31 -13.93
N ARG A 117 10.62 20.98 -13.89
CA ARG A 117 10.81 20.17 -12.67
C ARG A 117 12.22 20.35 -12.11
N SER A 118 12.35 20.25 -10.80
CA SER A 118 13.66 20.22 -10.11
C SER A 118 14.25 18.81 -10.07
N GLN A 119 15.56 18.70 -10.28
CA GLN A 119 16.34 17.47 -10.11
C GLN A 119 17.34 17.66 -8.96
N LEU A 120 17.26 16.82 -7.93
CA LEU A 120 18.10 16.84 -6.74
C LEU A 120 18.90 15.53 -6.69
N LEU A 121 20.14 15.57 -7.16
CA LEU A 121 21.01 14.42 -7.39
C LEU A 121 22.23 14.37 -6.45
N GLY A 122 22.29 15.28 -5.49
CA GLY A 122 23.44 15.44 -4.59
C GLY A 122 23.12 16.22 -3.32
N LYS A 123 24.17 16.70 -2.67
CA LYS A 123 24.10 17.38 -1.37
C LYS A 123 23.65 18.83 -1.52
N LEU A 124 22.71 19.28 -0.70
CA LEU A 124 22.41 20.70 -0.50
C LEU A 124 22.92 21.12 0.88
N GLU A 125 23.81 22.10 0.92
CA GLU A 125 24.41 22.59 2.16
C GLU A 125 23.92 24.00 2.50
N VAL A 126 23.63 24.26 3.77
CA VAL A 126 23.54 25.62 4.31
C VAL A 126 24.89 25.99 4.94
N ALA A 127 25.63 26.94 4.36
CA ALA A 127 26.89 27.41 4.92
C ALA A 127 26.64 28.58 5.90
N GLY A 128 27.36 28.57 7.03
CA GLY A 128 27.17 29.55 8.11
C GLY A 128 26.12 29.10 9.12
N GLN A 129 25.23 30.01 9.51
CA GLN A 129 24.17 29.71 10.47
C GLN A 129 23.20 28.68 9.88
N GLN A 130 22.92 27.61 10.63
CA GLN A 130 21.94 26.59 10.22
C GLN A 130 20.55 27.20 10.03
N ALA A 131 19.80 26.67 9.06
CA ALA A 131 18.44 27.11 8.75
C ALA A 131 17.60 25.92 8.24
N ASP A 132 16.29 25.99 8.47
CA ASP A 132 15.35 25.10 7.79
C ASP A 132 15.30 25.44 6.31
N VAL A 133 15.08 24.42 5.46
CA VAL A 133 15.06 24.59 4.01
C VAL A 133 13.76 24.05 3.44
N LEU A 134 13.13 24.85 2.57
CA LEU A 134 11.97 24.44 1.79
C LEU A 134 12.31 24.58 0.30
N ILE A 135 12.08 23.52 -0.47
CA ILE A 135 12.21 23.53 -1.94
C ILE A 135 10.82 23.36 -2.53
N ALA A 136 10.31 24.42 -3.16
CA ALA A 136 8.96 24.47 -3.74
C ALA A 136 9.04 24.48 -5.26
N ASN A 137 8.45 23.48 -5.92
CA ASN A 137 8.32 23.47 -7.37
C ASN A 137 7.00 22.82 -7.80
N PRO A 138 5.98 23.62 -8.18
CA PRO A 138 4.70 23.10 -8.64
C PRO A 138 4.75 22.19 -9.87
N ASN A 139 5.83 22.23 -10.65
CA ASN A 139 6.04 21.33 -11.80
C ASN A 139 6.56 19.95 -11.37
N GLY A 140 7.00 19.82 -10.12
CA GLY A 140 7.48 18.59 -9.51
C GLY A 140 8.94 18.64 -9.06
N ILE A 141 9.35 17.61 -8.30
CA ILE A 141 10.71 17.45 -7.76
C ILE A 141 11.15 15.98 -7.86
N SER A 142 12.26 15.71 -8.52
CA SER A 142 12.93 14.40 -8.46
C SER A 142 14.11 14.45 -7.50
N CYS A 143 14.11 13.60 -6.47
CA CYS A 143 15.27 13.36 -5.61
C CYS A 143 15.84 11.97 -5.90
N ASP A 144 17.09 11.90 -6.35
CA ASP A 144 17.76 10.62 -6.64
C ASP A 144 19.19 10.68 -6.06
N GLY A 145 19.30 10.37 -4.77
CA GLY A 145 20.54 10.50 -3.99
C GLY A 145 20.68 11.85 -3.30
N CYS A 146 19.59 12.59 -3.09
CA CYS A 146 19.64 13.87 -2.40
C CYS A 146 19.89 13.71 -0.89
N SER A 147 20.66 14.64 -0.32
CA SER A 147 20.95 14.73 1.12
C SER A 147 21.24 16.17 1.53
N PHE A 148 21.15 16.46 2.83
CA PHE A 148 21.16 17.84 3.33
C PHE A 148 22.17 18.03 4.47
N ILE A 149 22.90 19.15 4.43
CA ILE A 149 23.95 19.49 5.38
C ILE A 149 23.59 20.79 6.08
N ASN A 150 23.72 20.80 7.41
CA ASN A 150 23.47 21.96 8.27
C ASN A 150 22.03 22.52 8.13
N THR A 151 21.09 21.60 7.92
CA THR A 151 19.66 21.86 7.76
C THR A 151 18.92 21.06 8.82
N PRO A 152 18.34 21.68 9.86
CA PRO A 152 17.59 20.96 10.88
C PRO A 152 16.32 20.31 10.34
N SER A 153 15.60 20.99 9.45
CA SER A 153 14.39 20.46 8.80
C SER A 153 14.39 20.72 7.29
N ILE A 154 13.95 19.73 6.52
CA ILE A 154 13.82 19.83 5.06
C ILE A 154 12.38 19.59 4.62
N THR A 155 11.86 20.48 3.77
CA THR A 155 10.57 20.30 3.10
C THR A 155 10.75 20.25 1.59
N LEU A 156 10.33 19.16 0.96
CA LEU A 156 10.19 19.07 -0.50
C LEU A 156 8.71 19.23 -0.85
N THR A 157 8.37 20.21 -1.68
CA THR A 157 6.96 20.45 -2.01
C THR A 157 6.68 20.82 -3.46
N THR A 158 5.51 20.41 -3.95
CA THR A 158 4.91 20.95 -5.19
C THR A 158 3.86 22.02 -4.91
N GLY A 159 3.72 22.42 -3.66
CA GLY A 159 2.86 23.53 -3.27
C GLY A 159 3.51 24.88 -3.54
N LYS A 160 2.67 25.89 -3.75
CA LYS A 160 3.09 27.29 -3.84
C LYS A 160 3.04 27.93 -2.44
N PRO A 161 4.18 28.41 -1.90
CA PRO A 161 4.21 29.11 -0.62
C PRO A 161 3.31 30.35 -0.64
N GLN A 162 2.56 30.56 0.44
CA GLN A 162 1.75 31.75 0.67
C GLN A 162 2.29 32.52 1.88
N PHE A 163 2.25 33.83 1.79
CA PHE A 163 2.77 34.72 2.81
C PHE A 163 1.68 35.66 3.30
N SER A 164 1.70 35.94 4.60
CA SER A 164 0.88 36.99 5.20
C SER A 164 1.29 38.38 4.67
N PRO A 165 0.46 39.41 4.85
CA PRO A 165 0.85 40.79 4.54
C PRO A 165 2.14 41.24 5.25
N GLN A 166 2.46 40.64 6.41
CA GLN A 166 3.68 40.87 7.19
C GLN A 166 4.90 40.08 6.70
N GLY A 167 4.75 39.28 5.63
CA GLY A 167 5.84 38.50 5.04
C GLY A 167 6.10 37.14 5.72
N THR A 168 5.37 36.78 6.76
CA THR A 168 5.49 35.44 7.39
C THR A 168 4.94 34.35 6.45
N TYR A 169 5.65 33.23 6.33
CA TYR A 169 5.17 32.03 5.62
C TYR A 169 3.95 31.44 6.34
N SER A 170 2.76 31.63 5.77
CA SER A 170 1.48 31.44 6.48
C SER A 170 0.70 30.23 5.98
N ALA A 171 0.86 29.87 4.71
CA ALA A 171 0.16 28.73 4.13
C ALA A 171 0.92 28.13 2.93
N LEU A 172 0.46 26.97 2.48
CA LEU A 172 0.98 26.27 1.31
C LEU A 172 -0.18 25.74 0.46
N GLU A 173 -0.17 26.07 -0.84
CA GLU A 173 -1.21 25.61 -1.78
C GLU A 173 -0.68 24.55 -2.75
N VAL A 174 -1.14 23.32 -2.59
CA VAL A 174 -0.82 22.19 -3.45
C VAL A 174 -1.96 21.97 -4.43
N LYS A 175 -1.75 22.27 -5.72
CA LYS A 175 -2.76 22.05 -6.78
C LYS A 175 -2.36 20.97 -7.77
N LYS A 176 -1.07 20.78 -8.01
CA LYS A 176 -0.50 19.87 -9.02
C LYS A 176 0.91 19.43 -8.64
N GLY A 177 1.54 18.69 -9.55
CA GLY A 177 2.92 18.27 -9.45
C GLY A 177 3.08 16.98 -8.65
N SER A 178 4.08 16.19 -9.05
CA SER A 178 4.47 14.97 -8.36
C SER A 178 5.88 15.09 -7.80
N ILE A 179 6.16 14.35 -6.73
CA ILE A 179 7.52 14.12 -6.25
C ILE A 179 7.93 12.70 -6.63
N VAL A 180 9.18 12.51 -7.02
CA VAL A 180 9.72 11.18 -7.36
C VAL A 180 10.98 11.00 -6.53
N ILE A 181 10.97 9.98 -5.69
CA ILE A 181 12.18 9.47 -5.06
C ILE A 181 12.75 8.41 -5.98
N GLY A 182 13.90 8.68 -6.57
CA GLY A 182 14.62 7.81 -7.48
C GLY A 182 15.26 6.63 -6.76
N LYS A 183 15.94 5.78 -7.53
CA LYS A 183 16.50 4.51 -7.03
C LYS A 183 17.60 4.71 -5.99
N GLN A 184 18.35 5.81 -6.06
CA GLN A 184 19.38 6.17 -5.08
C GLN A 184 18.77 6.76 -3.78
N GLY A 185 17.46 7.00 -3.76
CA GLY A 185 16.72 7.37 -2.56
C GLY A 185 16.91 8.82 -2.11
N MET A 186 16.50 9.07 -0.87
CA MET A 186 16.63 10.32 -0.14
C MET A 186 17.23 10.02 1.23
N ASN A 187 18.29 10.73 1.61
CA ASN A 187 18.88 10.62 2.95
C ASN A 187 18.67 11.93 3.73
N ALA A 188 17.82 11.84 4.73
CA ALA A 188 17.52 12.90 5.69
C ALA A 188 17.72 12.43 7.16
N ASP A 189 18.61 11.46 7.41
CA ASP A 189 18.89 10.94 8.76
C ASP A 189 19.52 11.98 9.70
N LEU A 190 20.11 13.06 9.15
CA LEU A 190 20.70 14.14 9.93
C LEU A 190 19.67 15.20 10.34
N GLN A 191 18.57 15.30 9.60
CA GLN A 191 17.48 16.25 9.86
C GLN A 191 16.61 15.74 11.01
N ASN A 192 16.11 16.66 11.83
CA ASN A 192 15.09 16.36 12.83
C ASN A 192 13.75 16.03 12.15
N TYR A 193 13.41 16.73 11.08
CA TYR A 193 12.17 16.54 10.32
C TYR A 193 12.42 16.55 8.81
N ALA A 194 11.73 15.66 8.10
CA ALA A 194 11.65 15.65 6.66
C ALA A 194 10.16 15.62 6.25
N ASP A 195 9.72 16.67 5.56
CA ASP A 195 8.36 16.80 5.04
C ASP A 195 8.35 16.67 3.52
N ILE A 196 7.43 15.86 3.00
CA ILE A 196 7.16 15.75 1.57
C ILE A 196 5.70 16.05 1.31
N ILE A 197 5.46 17.22 0.70
CA ILE A 197 4.11 17.76 0.51
C ILE A 197 3.84 17.96 -0.98
N SER A 198 3.02 17.11 -1.59
CA SER A 198 2.81 17.15 -3.05
C SER A 198 1.43 16.67 -3.45
N ARG A 199 1.03 16.83 -4.72
CA ARG A 199 -0.24 16.23 -5.13
C ARG A 199 -0.14 14.70 -5.15
N SER A 200 0.97 14.18 -5.65
CA SER A 200 1.32 12.75 -5.59
C SER A 200 2.81 12.53 -5.39
N ILE A 201 3.19 11.32 -5.01
CA ILE A 201 4.58 10.88 -4.88
C ILE A 201 4.75 9.44 -5.37
N GLU A 202 5.85 9.22 -6.08
CA GLU A 202 6.35 7.87 -6.41
C GLU A 202 7.67 7.62 -5.68
N ILE A 203 7.79 6.46 -5.05
CA ILE A 203 8.96 6.09 -4.23
C ILE A 203 9.60 4.84 -4.84
N ASN A 204 10.69 5.05 -5.59
CA ASN A 204 11.46 3.99 -6.26
C ASN A 204 12.71 3.54 -5.49
N GLY A 205 13.10 4.29 -4.47
CA GLY A 205 14.24 4.01 -3.60
C GLY A 205 13.95 4.42 -2.17
N LYS A 206 14.89 4.15 -1.26
CA LYS A 206 14.69 4.33 0.17
C LYS A 206 14.61 5.80 0.57
N ILE A 207 13.69 6.14 1.46
CA ILE A 207 13.71 7.39 2.22
C ILE A 207 14.20 7.06 3.64
N ASN A 208 15.32 7.65 4.05
CA ASN A 208 15.80 7.55 5.43
C ASN A 208 15.63 8.90 6.11
N ALA A 209 15.06 8.95 7.31
CA ALA A 209 14.85 10.18 8.06
C ALA A 209 14.80 9.92 9.58
N LYS A 210 14.86 10.96 10.41
CA LYS A 210 14.44 10.84 11.82
C LYS A 210 12.92 10.85 11.93
N ASN A 211 12.28 11.96 11.56
CA ASN A 211 10.81 12.04 11.55
C ASN A 211 10.35 12.38 10.13
N LEU A 212 9.59 11.47 9.53
CA LEU A 212 9.11 11.59 8.16
C LEU A 212 7.62 11.89 8.15
N SER A 213 7.23 12.95 7.44
CA SER A 213 5.84 13.35 7.25
C SER A 213 5.54 13.52 5.76
N LEU A 214 4.51 12.81 5.29
CA LEU A 214 4.03 12.83 3.92
C LEU A 214 2.62 13.42 3.91
N MET A 215 2.40 14.43 3.07
CA MET A 215 1.07 14.99 2.84
C MET A 215 0.77 15.05 1.34
N GLN A 216 -0.17 14.22 0.90
CA GLN A 216 -0.57 14.10 -0.50
C GLN A 216 -2.00 14.58 -0.75
N GLY A 217 -2.21 15.01 -1.98
CA GLY A 217 -3.49 15.53 -2.48
C GLY A 217 -3.45 17.03 -2.77
N ASN A 218 -4.59 17.53 -3.21
CA ASN A 218 -4.86 18.92 -3.52
C ASN A 218 -5.30 19.68 -2.26
N ASN A 219 -4.37 20.41 -1.63
CA ASN A 219 -4.53 20.95 -0.29
C ASN A 219 -4.18 22.43 -0.19
N HIS A 220 -4.97 23.17 0.59
CA HIS A 220 -4.55 24.41 1.22
C HIS A 220 -4.22 24.10 2.68
N ILE A 221 -2.96 24.30 3.05
CA ILE A 221 -2.43 24.02 4.38
C ILE A 221 -2.19 25.37 5.05
N ASP A 222 -3.01 25.71 6.04
CA ASP A 222 -2.91 26.95 6.81
C ASP A 222 -2.18 26.65 8.13
N PHE A 223 -0.97 27.19 8.29
CA PHE A 223 -0.12 26.92 9.45
C PHE A 223 -0.59 27.68 10.70
N GLY A 224 -1.19 28.86 10.52
CA GLY A 224 -1.69 29.67 11.63
C GLY A 224 -2.91 29.05 12.30
N LYS A 225 -3.77 28.39 11.52
CA LYS A 225 -4.96 27.67 12.01
C LYS A 225 -4.72 26.17 12.27
N GLY A 226 -3.62 25.61 11.75
CA GLY A 226 -3.34 24.18 11.80
C GLY A 226 -4.33 23.34 10.99
N THR A 227 -4.90 23.89 9.90
CA THR A 227 -5.94 23.22 9.11
C THR A 227 -5.43 22.78 7.74
N VAL A 228 -5.93 21.63 7.28
CA VAL A 228 -5.71 21.13 5.91
C VAL A 228 -7.06 21.03 5.22
N ASN A 229 -7.30 21.90 4.24
CA ASN A 229 -8.54 21.95 3.48
C ASN A 229 -8.29 21.51 2.03
N SER A 230 -9.15 20.67 1.48
CA SER A 230 -9.06 20.31 0.07
C SER A 230 -9.43 21.52 -0.81
N ILE A 231 -8.67 21.73 -1.87
CA ILE A 231 -8.89 22.78 -2.89
C ILE A 231 -8.99 22.16 -4.27
N ASN A 232 -9.43 22.90 -5.29
CA ASN A 232 -9.44 22.36 -6.67
C ASN A 232 -8.02 22.05 -7.15
N GLY A 233 -7.81 20.81 -7.61
CA GLY A 233 -6.55 20.39 -8.23
C GLY A 233 -6.47 20.81 -9.71
N GLU A 234 -5.25 20.95 -10.21
CA GLU A 234 -4.93 21.29 -11.62
C GLU A 234 -4.36 20.08 -12.38
N GLY A 235 -4.80 19.88 -13.62
CA GLY A 235 -4.37 18.76 -14.45
C GLY A 235 -5.07 17.44 -14.09
N VAL A 236 -4.56 16.34 -14.65
CA VAL A 236 -5.17 15.01 -14.51
C VAL A 236 -5.11 14.57 -13.04
N LYS A 237 -6.26 14.15 -12.51
CA LYS A 237 -6.36 13.56 -11.17
C LYS A 237 -5.49 12.31 -11.08
N PRO A 238 -4.57 12.20 -10.09
CA PRO A 238 -3.78 11.00 -9.90
C PRO A 238 -4.67 9.77 -9.63
N THR A 239 -4.27 8.62 -10.15
CA THR A 239 -4.89 7.33 -9.80
C THR A 239 -4.46 6.85 -8.42
N VAL A 240 -3.21 7.15 -8.05
CA VAL A 240 -2.58 6.83 -6.77
C VAL A 240 -1.85 8.08 -6.26
N ALA A 241 -2.04 8.38 -4.98
CA ALA A 241 -1.44 9.53 -4.32
C ALA A 241 -0.01 9.22 -3.90
N ILE A 242 0.24 8.01 -3.41
CA ILE A 242 1.54 7.52 -2.95
C ILE A 242 1.74 6.13 -3.51
N ASP A 243 2.79 5.94 -4.30
CA ASP A 243 3.10 4.63 -4.88
C ASP A 243 4.53 4.22 -4.55
N THR A 244 4.69 3.28 -3.63
CA THR A 244 6.00 2.73 -3.24
C THR A 244 6.28 1.46 -4.02
N LYS A 245 7.28 1.53 -4.92
CA LYS A 245 7.72 0.39 -5.73
C LYS A 245 8.55 -0.59 -4.90
N ALA A 246 8.84 -1.76 -5.47
CA ALA A 246 9.51 -2.87 -4.78
C ALA A 246 10.92 -2.57 -4.23
N LEU A 247 11.63 -1.57 -4.76
CA LEU A 247 12.94 -1.12 -4.24
C LEU A 247 12.83 0.14 -3.37
N GLY A 248 11.62 0.70 -3.28
CA GLY A 248 11.30 1.83 -2.43
C GLY A 248 11.11 1.39 -0.98
N GLY A 249 10.93 2.37 -0.11
CA GLY A 249 10.61 2.13 1.29
C GLY A 249 10.84 3.39 2.13
N MET A 250 10.29 3.39 3.33
CA MET A 250 10.40 4.50 4.27
C MET A 250 10.94 4.00 5.60
N TYR A 251 12.05 4.56 6.05
CA TYR A 251 12.79 4.12 7.23
C TYR A 251 13.05 5.32 8.14
N ALA A 252 12.30 5.44 9.23
CA ALA A 252 12.42 6.60 10.11
C ALA A 252 12.23 6.27 11.60
N ASN A 253 12.48 7.18 12.52
CA ASN A 253 12.07 6.99 13.92
C ASN A 253 10.55 7.06 14.03
N GLN A 254 9.90 7.95 13.28
CA GLN A 254 8.44 8.10 13.18
C GLN A 254 8.02 8.36 11.74
N ILE A 255 6.85 7.82 11.35
CA ILE A 255 6.26 8.05 10.03
C ILE A 255 4.81 8.51 10.19
N ARG A 256 4.50 9.66 9.57
CA ARG A 256 3.13 10.18 9.43
C ARG A 256 2.81 10.34 7.95
N LEU A 257 1.65 9.87 7.53
CA LEU A 257 1.19 9.95 6.15
C LEU A 257 -0.27 10.40 6.13
N VAL A 258 -0.54 11.44 5.36
CA VAL A 258 -1.87 11.99 5.14
C VAL A 258 -2.13 12.10 3.65
N SER A 259 -3.18 11.46 3.14
CA SER A 259 -3.65 11.61 1.76
C SER A 259 -5.11 12.04 1.76
N THR A 260 -5.38 13.23 1.24
CA THR A 260 -6.68 13.90 1.38
C THR A 260 -7.55 13.85 0.13
N GLU A 261 -6.98 13.54 -1.03
CA GLU A 261 -7.72 13.57 -2.30
C GLU A 261 -8.70 12.38 -2.38
N LYS A 262 -10.00 12.66 -2.20
CA LYS A 262 -11.07 11.66 -2.15
C LYS A 262 -10.99 10.62 -3.26
N GLY A 263 -10.99 9.35 -2.87
CA GLY A 263 -11.01 8.21 -3.78
C GLY A 263 -9.66 7.92 -4.46
N VAL A 264 -8.62 8.70 -4.17
CA VAL A 264 -7.26 8.40 -4.62
C VAL A 264 -6.61 7.47 -3.61
N GLY A 265 -6.15 6.31 -4.09
CA GLY A 265 -5.55 5.29 -3.24
C GLY A 265 -4.07 5.54 -2.92
N VAL A 266 -3.52 4.74 -2.02
CA VAL A 266 -2.08 4.64 -1.76
C VAL A 266 -1.64 3.18 -1.83
N ASN A 267 -0.46 2.95 -2.39
CA ASN A 267 0.22 1.67 -2.43
C ASN A 267 1.51 1.78 -1.61
N LEU A 268 1.60 1.00 -0.54
CA LEU A 268 2.69 1.09 0.43
C LEU A 268 3.45 -0.22 0.50
N THR A 269 4.76 -0.11 0.46
CA THR A 269 5.73 -1.22 0.50
C THR A 269 6.83 -0.78 1.45
N ASP A 270 7.30 -1.69 2.31
CA ASP A 270 8.49 -1.51 3.14
C ASP A 270 8.54 -0.21 3.96
N ILE A 271 7.67 -0.13 4.97
CA ILE A 271 7.65 0.95 5.95
C ILE A 271 8.18 0.41 7.27
N GLN A 272 9.23 1.02 7.81
CA GLN A 272 9.82 0.62 9.07
C GLN A 272 10.08 1.83 9.95
N THR A 273 9.60 1.77 11.19
CA THR A 273 10.04 2.72 12.22
C THR A 273 11.18 2.15 13.06
N LYS A 274 12.03 3.01 13.62
CA LYS A 274 13.19 2.66 14.46
C LYS A 274 12.94 2.91 15.96
N GLN A 275 11.90 3.67 16.32
CA GLN A 275 11.64 4.08 17.71
C GLN A 275 10.16 4.27 18.06
N ASN A 276 9.41 4.95 17.18
CA ASN A 276 8.04 5.43 17.45
C ASN A 276 7.02 4.76 16.53
N SER A 277 5.84 5.36 16.44
CA SER A 277 4.66 4.79 15.77
C SER A 277 4.56 5.15 14.27
N ILE A 278 3.75 4.38 13.55
CA ILE A 278 3.28 4.69 12.19
C ILE A 278 1.85 5.22 12.25
N ASN A 279 1.58 6.37 11.63
CA ASN A 279 0.24 6.95 11.55
C ASN A 279 -0.14 7.23 10.09
N LEU A 280 -1.18 6.56 9.59
CA LEU A 280 -1.65 6.67 8.21
C LEU A 280 -3.11 7.15 8.19
N THR A 281 -3.39 8.23 7.47
CA THR A 281 -4.75 8.75 7.26
C THR A 281 -4.99 8.99 5.79
N VAL A 282 -5.90 8.24 5.18
CA VAL A 282 -6.11 8.25 3.72
C VAL A 282 -7.59 8.32 3.40
N ASP A 283 -8.04 9.36 2.70
CA ASP A 283 -9.44 9.48 2.22
C ASP A 283 -9.68 8.62 0.95
N GLY A 284 -9.29 7.36 1.03
CA GLY A 284 -9.24 6.42 -0.08
C GLY A 284 -8.85 5.02 0.37
N LYS A 285 -8.41 4.19 -0.59
CA LYS A 285 -7.96 2.82 -0.33
C LYS A 285 -6.47 2.81 0.00
N ILE A 286 -6.08 2.06 1.03
CA ILE A 286 -4.69 1.68 1.29
C ILE A 286 -4.48 0.25 0.81
N THR A 287 -3.44 0.02 0.02
CA THR A 287 -2.97 -1.33 -0.36
C THR A 287 -1.56 -1.52 0.17
N PHE A 288 -1.36 -2.51 1.04
CA PHE A 288 -0.03 -2.91 1.50
C PHE A 288 0.50 -4.06 0.62
N ASN A 289 1.72 -3.88 0.10
CA ASN A 289 2.40 -4.78 -0.84
C ASN A 289 3.75 -5.29 -0.31
N GLY A 290 4.09 -5.02 0.94
CA GLY A 290 5.38 -5.38 1.54
C GLY A 290 5.33 -5.34 3.06
N ASN A 291 6.48 -5.23 3.69
CA ASN A 291 6.61 -5.32 5.14
C ASN A 291 6.37 -3.97 5.82
N ILE A 292 5.47 -3.92 6.80
CA ILE A 292 5.13 -2.71 7.54
C ILE A 292 5.39 -3.00 9.02
N GLN A 293 6.40 -2.36 9.60
CA GLN A 293 6.88 -2.64 10.95
C GLN A 293 6.95 -1.38 11.79
N SER A 294 6.39 -1.45 12.99
CA SER A 294 6.56 -0.41 13.99
C SER A 294 7.13 -0.88 15.32
N GLU A 295 8.07 -0.11 15.85
CA GLU A 295 8.63 -0.28 17.19
C GLU A 295 7.66 0.16 18.30
N GLN A 296 6.57 0.84 17.93
CA GLN A 296 5.46 1.13 18.83
C GLN A 296 4.14 0.73 18.16
N ASP A 297 3.24 1.68 17.94
CA ASP A 297 1.88 1.44 17.50
C ASP A 297 1.76 1.65 15.98
N ILE A 298 0.77 1.00 15.38
CA ILE A 298 0.34 1.29 14.01
C ILE A 298 -1.12 1.76 14.05
N ASN A 299 -1.34 3.00 13.64
CA ASN A 299 -2.66 3.60 13.53
C ASN A 299 -3.00 3.89 12.06
N VAL A 300 -4.09 3.30 11.58
CA VAL A 300 -4.55 3.45 10.19
C VAL A 300 -5.99 3.92 10.17
N SER A 301 -6.27 4.98 9.42
CA SER A 301 -7.62 5.44 9.09
C SER A 301 -7.76 5.51 7.57
N SER A 302 -8.68 4.74 6.99
CA SER A 302 -8.92 4.73 5.54
C SER A 302 -10.38 4.45 5.17
N LYS A 303 -10.71 4.53 3.88
CA LYS A 303 -12.02 4.08 3.38
C LYS A 303 -12.03 2.57 3.12
N ALA A 304 -10.90 2.04 2.66
CA ALA A 304 -10.70 0.62 2.43
C ALA A 304 -9.24 0.27 2.75
N LEU A 305 -9.02 -0.94 3.23
CA LEU A 305 -7.69 -1.46 3.53
C LEU A 305 -7.54 -2.86 2.93
N GLN A 306 -6.47 -3.05 2.15
CA GLN A 306 -6.13 -4.34 1.55
C GLN A 306 -4.70 -4.73 1.93
N MET A 307 -4.56 -5.90 2.56
CA MET A 307 -3.29 -6.60 2.71
C MET A 307 -3.16 -7.62 1.58
N ASN A 308 -2.12 -7.48 0.76
CA ASN A 308 -1.77 -8.50 -0.22
C ASN A 308 -1.00 -9.66 0.43
N SER A 309 -0.98 -10.80 -0.26
CA SER A 309 -0.39 -12.06 0.24
C SER A 309 1.13 -12.03 0.44
N ASN A 310 1.81 -11.01 -0.09
CA ASN A 310 3.24 -10.77 0.09
C ASN A 310 3.54 -9.66 1.12
N ALA A 311 2.51 -9.07 1.73
CA ALA A 311 2.66 -8.02 2.73
C ALA A 311 2.73 -8.60 4.15
N SER A 312 3.12 -7.79 5.14
CA SER A 312 2.87 -8.08 6.55
C SER A 312 2.77 -6.79 7.34
N LEU A 313 1.95 -6.78 8.39
CA LEU A 313 1.74 -5.62 9.25
C LEU A 313 2.05 -6.01 10.70
N LYS A 314 3.11 -5.46 11.29
CA LYS A 314 3.57 -5.84 12.63
C LYS A 314 3.86 -4.63 13.50
N ALA A 315 3.32 -4.61 14.71
CA ALA A 315 3.58 -3.59 15.71
C ALA A 315 4.10 -4.23 17.01
N GLN A 316 5.16 -3.65 17.59
CA GLN A 316 5.69 -4.08 18.90
C GLN A 316 4.78 -3.68 20.07
N ARG A 317 3.76 -2.88 19.80
CA ARG A 317 2.69 -2.56 20.74
C ARG A 317 1.34 -2.77 20.09
N ASP A 318 0.57 -1.70 19.89
CA ASP A 318 -0.84 -1.77 19.57
C ASP A 318 -1.09 -1.54 18.07
N ILE A 319 -2.12 -2.19 17.51
CA ILE A 319 -2.60 -1.91 16.15
C ILE A 319 -4.03 -1.39 16.22
N THR A 320 -4.30 -0.23 15.62
CA THR A 320 -5.65 0.28 15.41
C THR A 320 -5.92 0.50 13.93
N LEU A 321 -6.88 -0.24 13.36
CA LEU A 321 -7.31 -0.12 11.97
C LEU A 321 -8.75 0.39 11.93
N ALA A 322 -8.97 1.62 11.47
CA ALA A 322 -10.27 2.20 11.23
C ALA A 322 -10.55 2.31 9.73
N THR A 323 -11.40 1.44 9.19
CA THR A 323 -11.68 1.36 7.75
C THR A 323 -13.08 0.83 7.50
N ASN A 324 -13.76 1.25 6.42
CA ASN A 324 -15.07 0.66 6.13
C ASN A 324 -14.94 -0.81 5.73
N THR A 325 -13.92 -1.13 4.93
CA THR A 325 -13.63 -2.50 4.50
C THR A 325 -12.19 -2.89 4.80
N LEU A 326 -11.99 -4.12 5.26
CA LEU A 326 -10.69 -4.75 5.43
C LEU A 326 -10.68 -6.08 4.66
N THR A 327 -9.74 -6.24 3.74
CA THR A 327 -9.45 -7.53 3.11
C THR A 327 -8.03 -7.95 3.44
N ASN A 328 -7.89 -9.05 4.16
CA ASN A 328 -6.61 -9.58 4.58
C ASN A 328 -6.28 -10.91 3.91
N HIS A 329 -5.06 -11.01 3.36
CA HIS A 329 -4.50 -12.24 2.78
C HIS A 329 -3.14 -12.62 3.40
N SER A 330 -2.72 -11.96 4.50
CA SER A 330 -1.41 -12.15 5.11
C SER A 330 -1.43 -11.88 6.63
N ASP A 331 -0.26 -11.64 7.23
CA ASP A 331 -0.12 -11.41 8.66
C ASP A 331 -0.44 -9.96 9.07
N ILE A 332 -1.32 -9.81 10.06
CA ILE A 332 -1.49 -8.60 10.88
C ILE A 332 -1.28 -8.99 12.35
N ILE A 333 -0.19 -8.52 12.96
CA ILE A 333 0.28 -8.95 14.28
C ILE A 333 0.53 -7.74 15.19
N ALA A 334 -0.12 -7.71 16.35
CA ALA A 334 0.17 -6.76 17.43
C ALA A 334 0.76 -7.52 18.63
N GLU A 335 1.90 -7.05 19.16
CA GLU A 335 2.52 -7.61 20.37
C GLU A 335 1.81 -7.18 21.67
N LYS A 336 0.79 -6.32 21.56
CA LYS A 336 -0.14 -5.98 22.65
C LYS A 336 -1.59 -6.10 22.17
N ASP A 337 -2.35 -5.01 22.20
CA ASP A 337 -3.77 -4.97 21.85
C ASP A 337 -3.96 -4.70 20.34
N MET A 338 -5.08 -5.19 19.80
CA MET A 338 -5.51 -4.85 18.45
C MET A 338 -6.98 -4.41 18.41
N ARG A 339 -7.24 -3.30 17.73
CA ARG A 339 -8.58 -2.74 17.52
C ARG A 339 -8.85 -2.64 16.02
N LEU A 340 -9.79 -3.46 15.55
CA LEU A 340 -10.30 -3.43 14.18
C LEU A 340 -11.67 -2.76 14.19
N PHE A 341 -11.69 -1.48 13.82
CA PHE A 341 -12.91 -0.70 13.58
C PHE A 341 -13.31 -0.82 12.10
N VAL A 342 -14.11 -1.84 11.79
CA VAL A 342 -14.41 -2.26 10.42
C VAL A 342 -15.87 -2.68 10.23
N ASP A 343 -16.52 -2.20 9.16
CA ASP A 343 -17.91 -2.60 8.85
C ASP A 343 -17.97 -3.95 8.11
N LYS A 344 -17.11 -4.16 7.12
CA LYS A 344 -16.97 -5.44 6.40
C LYS A 344 -15.54 -5.95 6.43
N PHE A 345 -15.34 -7.12 7.00
CA PHE A 345 -14.01 -7.72 7.16
C PHE A 345 -13.95 -9.10 6.51
N THR A 346 -13.00 -9.30 5.60
CA THR A 346 -12.68 -10.60 4.99
C THR A 346 -11.23 -10.97 5.30
N ASN A 347 -11.03 -12.05 6.06
CA ASN A 347 -9.74 -12.69 6.32
C ASN A 347 -9.67 -13.99 5.52
N LYS A 348 -8.79 -14.08 4.52
CA LYS A 348 -8.89 -15.15 3.52
C LYS A 348 -7.56 -15.79 3.14
N GLY A 349 -7.53 -17.12 3.23
CA GLY A 349 -6.43 -17.97 2.82
C GLY A 349 -5.52 -18.36 3.98
N GLU A 350 -4.77 -19.45 3.79
CA GLU A 350 -3.98 -20.12 4.83
C GLU A 350 -2.95 -19.21 5.52
N LYS A 351 -2.43 -18.21 4.80
CA LYS A 351 -1.48 -17.22 5.32
C LYS A 351 -2.14 -16.02 6.00
N ALA A 352 -3.46 -15.89 5.93
CA ALA A 352 -4.15 -14.76 6.50
C ALA A 352 -4.33 -14.95 8.01
N LEU A 353 -3.58 -14.14 8.77
CA LEU A 353 -3.54 -14.18 10.22
C LEU A 353 -3.88 -12.80 10.77
N ILE A 354 -4.85 -12.76 11.68
CA ILE A 354 -5.03 -11.67 12.64
C ILE A 354 -4.59 -12.18 14.00
N GLN A 355 -3.58 -11.55 14.60
CA GLN A 355 -3.07 -11.93 15.91
C GLN A 355 -2.85 -10.69 16.79
N ALA A 356 -3.46 -10.69 17.97
CA ALA A 356 -3.03 -9.83 19.07
C ALA A 356 -2.44 -10.70 20.19
N LYS A 357 -1.39 -10.23 20.85
CA LYS A 357 -0.84 -10.96 22.00
C LYS A 357 -1.77 -10.87 23.20
N ASP A 358 -2.27 -9.67 23.46
CA ASP A 358 -3.19 -9.39 24.55
C ASP A 358 -4.62 -9.47 24.03
N ASN A 359 -5.33 -8.34 23.87
CA ASN A 359 -6.75 -8.35 23.53
C ASN A 359 -7.00 -7.95 22.08
N LEU A 360 -8.08 -8.47 21.50
CA LEU A 360 -8.51 -8.14 20.13
C LEU A 360 -9.99 -7.75 20.13
N TRP A 361 -10.29 -6.57 19.60
CA TRP A 361 -11.65 -6.09 19.33
C TRP A 361 -11.90 -6.01 17.83
N ILE A 362 -12.97 -6.63 17.36
CA ILE A 362 -13.47 -6.50 16.00
C ILE A 362 -14.92 -6.00 16.07
N GLN A 363 -15.13 -4.76 15.64
CA GLN A 363 -16.43 -4.07 15.70
C GLN A 363 -16.44 -2.95 14.66
N LYS A 364 -17.58 -2.31 14.40
CA LYS A 364 -17.68 -1.28 13.35
C LYS A 364 -16.96 0.03 13.68
N ASN A 365 -17.04 0.46 14.95
CA ASN A 365 -16.50 1.74 15.40
C ASN A 365 -16.19 1.72 16.91
N ALA A 366 -15.63 2.80 17.44
CA ALA A 366 -15.25 2.91 18.86
C ALA A 366 -16.44 2.80 19.83
N GLN A 367 -17.66 3.12 19.38
CA GLN A 367 -18.89 3.02 20.19
C GLN A 367 -19.36 1.58 20.38
N GLY A 368 -18.76 0.60 19.67
CA GLY A 368 -19.14 -0.81 19.79
C GLY A 368 -20.31 -1.21 18.91
N GLU A 369 -20.65 -0.43 17.89
CA GLU A 369 -21.65 -0.88 16.91
C GLU A 369 -21.18 -2.18 16.22
N PRO A 370 -22.09 -3.12 15.95
CA PRO A 370 -21.73 -4.36 15.28
C PRO A 370 -21.37 -4.11 13.81
N SER A 371 -20.31 -4.77 13.35
CA SER A 371 -19.97 -4.86 11.92
C SER A 371 -21.12 -5.49 11.14
N SER A 372 -21.25 -5.15 9.87
CA SER A 372 -22.25 -5.78 9.01
C SER A 372 -21.90 -7.23 8.66
N LEU A 373 -20.62 -7.52 8.44
CA LEU A 373 -20.14 -8.84 8.03
C LEU A 373 -18.68 -9.06 8.42
N ILE A 374 -18.40 -10.22 9.02
CA ILE A 374 -17.05 -10.73 9.24
C ILE A 374 -16.96 -12.13 8.61
N GLU A 375 -15.99 -12.31 7.72
CA GLU A 375 -15.69 -13.56 7.03
C GLU A 375 -14.27 -13.99 7.35
N ASN A 376 -14.12 -15.18 7.93
CA ASN A 376 -12.85 -15.86 8.14
C ASN A 376 -12.86 -17.14 7.29
N GLN A 377 -12.06 -17.17 6.23
CA GLN A 377 -12.11 -18.19 5.19
C GLN A 377 -10.77 -18.92 5.06
N SER A 378 -10.67 -20.16 5.56
CA SER A 378 -9.42 -20.93 5.68
C SER A 378 -8.28 -20.10 6.27
N ALA A 379 -8.58 -19.29 7.28
CA ALA A 379 -7.71 -18.28 7.84
C ALA A 379 -7.79 -18.27 9.37
N THR A 380 -6.89 -17.54 10.04
CA THR A 380 -6.82 -17.53 11.51
C THR A 380 -7.07 -16.13 12.08
N ILE A 381 -7.94 -16.05 13.08
CA ILE A 381 -8.13 -14.89 13.96
C ILE A 381 -7.87 -15.36 15.39
N LYS A 382 -6.91 -14.75 16.09
CA LYS A 382 -6.60 -15.17 17.45
C LYS A 382 -6.09 -14.08 18.39
N THR A 383 -6.26 -14.34 19.68
CA THR A 383 -5.41 -13.76 20.73
C THR A 383 -4.48 -14.82 21.32
N GLU A 384 -3.32 -14.44 21.85
CA GLU A 384 -2.44 -15.38 22.56
C GLU A 384 -2.80 -15.51 24.04
N LYS A 385 -3.11 -14.41 24.72
CA LYS A 385 -3.30 -14.37 26.18
C LYS A 385 -4.58 -13.66 26.63
N GLY A 386 -5.06 -12.67 25.87
CA GLY A 386 -6.19 -11.83 26.28
C GLY A 386 -7.51 -12.23 25.63
N ASP A 387 -8.50 -11.36 25.80
CA ASP A 387 -9.87 -11.60 25.35
C ASP A 387 -10.02 -11.27 23.85
N LEU A 388 -10.86 -12.05 23.17
CA LEU A 388 -11.29 -11.79 21.79
C LEU A 388 -12.76 -11.38 21.78
N ILE A 389 -13.04 -10.16 21.33
CA ILE A 389 -14.37 -9.59 21.24
C ILE A 389 -14.73 -9.35 19.77
N ILE A 390 -15.79 -9.98 19.30
CA ILE A 390 -16.32 -9.84 17.95
C ILE A 390 -17.77 -9.36 18.04
N ARG A 391 -18.05 -8.17 17.49
CA ARG A 391 -19.40 -7.62 17.37
C ARG A 391 -19.78 -7.53 15.90
N THR A 392 -20.68 -8.39 15.44
CA THR A 392 -21.08 -8.46 14.03
C THR A 392 -22.47 -9.03 13.84
N LYS A 393 -23.24 -8.45 12.91
CA LYS A 393 -24.55 -8.99 12.51
C LYS A 393 -24.45 -10.36 11.84
N LYS A 394 -23.32 -10.65 11.19
CA LYS A 394 -23.05 -11.94 10.53
C LYS A 394 -21.57 -12.31 10.65
N LEU A 395 -21.33 -13.50 11.19
CA LEU A 395 -20.02 -14.13 11.24
C LEU A 395 -20.02 -15.38 10.36
N VAL A 396 -19.10 -15.45 9.40
CA VAL A 396 -18.84 -16.63 8.57
C VAL A 396 -17.46 -17.14 8.90
N ASN A 397 -17.35 -18.37 9.40
CA ASN A 397 -16.08 -19.02 9.69
C ASN A 397 -16.04 -20.39 9.00
N GLU A 398 -15.53 -20.42 7.76
CA GLU A 398 -15.63 -21.59 6.89
C GLU A 398 -14.32 -21.88 6.15
N SER A 399 -14.14 -23.13 5.72
CA SER A 399 -13.02 -23.47 4.84
C SER A 399 -13.38 -23.16 3.38
N ILE A 400 -12.43 -22.60 2.63
CA ILE A 400 -12.56 -22.41 1.17
C ILE A 400 -12.49 -23.75 0.45
N THR A 401 -11.81 -24.74 1.04
CA THR A 401 -11.71 -26.10 0.51
C THR A 401 -12.68 -27.01 1.25
N PRO A 402 -13.47 -27.85 0.54
CA PRO A 402 -14.39 -28.77 1.20
C PRO A 402 -13.61 -29.81 2.00
N LEU A 403 -14.15 -30.22 3.15
CA LEU A 403 -13.54 -31.22 4.03
C LEU A 403 -13.41 -32.59 3.34
N PHE A 404 -14.38 -32.93 2.50
CA PHE A 404 -14.40 -34.17 1.74
C PHE A 404 -14.37 -33.87 0.24
N LYS A 405 -13.63 -34.68 -0.50
CA LYS A 405 -13.68 -34.72 -1.96
C LYS A 405 -14.54 -35.91 -2.36
N GLU A 406 -15.57 -35.65 -3.14
CA GLU A 406 -16.35 -36.70 -3.79
C GLU A 406 -15.55 -37.23 -5.00
N ILE A 407 -15.36 -38.54 -5.03
CA ILE A 407 -14.75 -39.28 -6.13
C ILE A 407 -15.85 -40.15 -6.71
N LYS A 408 -16.33 -39.81 -7.90
CA LYS A 408 -17.23 -40.69 -8.63
C LYS A 408 -16.50 -41.98 -8.94
N GLN A 409 -17.06 -43.10 -8.51
CA GLN A 409 -16.57 -44.41 -8.86
C GLN A 409 -17.34 -44.86 -10.09
N GLU A 410 -16.60 -45.32 -11.10
CA GLU A 410 -17.22 -46.09 -12.16
C GLU A 410 -17.52 -47.49 -11.61
N PRO A 411 -18.70 -48.05 -11.92
CA PRO A 411 -19.05 -49.38 -11.43
C PRO A 411 -18.02 -50.42 -11.92
N ASP A 412 -17.25 -51.02 -11.02
CA ASP A 412 -16.19 -52.00 -11.35
C ASP A 412 -16.35 -53.35 -10.64
N SER A 413 -17.42 -53.51 -9.85
CA SER A 413 -17.76 -54.80 -9.23
C SER A 413 -17.84 -55.91 -10.28
N THR A 414 -16.94 -56.88 -10.16
CA THR A 414 -16.95 -58.15 -10.90
C THR A 414 -17.77 -59.23 -10.19
N SER A 415 -18.32 -58.91 -9.01
CA SER A 415 -19.11 -59.85 -8.20
C SER A 415 -20.53 -59.93 -8.75
N SER A 416 -20.86 -61.08 -9.34
CA SER A 416 -22.24 -61.45 -9.65
C SER A 416 -22.73 -62.44 -8.60
N ILE A 417 -23.90 -62.14 -8.00
CA ILE A 417 -24.66 -63.16 -7.29
C ILE A 417 -25.53 -63.82 -8.33
N ASN A 418 -25.19 -65.04 -8.72
CA ASN A 418 -26.10 -65.85 -9.51
C ASN A 418 -27.30 -66.19 -8.62
N ILE A 419 -28.43 -65.52 -8.85
CA ILE A 419 -29.73 -65.84 -8.22
C ILE A 419 -30.23 -67.25 -8.58
N GLY A 420 -29.47 -68.01 -9.37
CA GLY A 420 -29.68 -69.41 -9.65
C GLY A 420 -31.03 -69.68 -10.29
N THR A 421 -31.48 -70.93 -10.18
CA THR A 421 -32.80 -71.39 -10.59
C THR A 421 -33.91 -71.03 -9.57
N HIS A 422 -33.73 -70.00 -8.74
CA HIS A 422 -34.75 -69.54 -7.79
C HIS A 422 -35.95 -68.84 -8.44
N PHE A 423 -36.19 -69.10 -9.72
CA PHE A 423 -37.49 -68.89 -10.35
C PHE A 423 -38.37 -70.09 -10.00
N LEU A 424 -39.42 -69.86 -9.22
CA LEU A 424 -40.41 -70.89 -8.90
C LEU A 424 -40.92 -71.54 -10.21
N HIS A 425 -40.91 -72.87 -10.25
CA HIS A 425 -41.49 -73.61 -11.38
C HIS A 425 -42.96 -73.21 -11.58
N PRO A 426 -43.42 -73.09 -12.84
CA PRO A 426 -44.75 -72.61 -13.15
C PRO A 426 -45.82 -73.50 -12.52
N TYR A 427 -46.81 -72.89 -11.86
CA TYR A 427 -48.05 -73.56 -11.52
C TYR A 427 -48.98 -73.47 -12.72
N ASN A 428 -49.41 -74.61 -13.26
CA ASN A 428 -50.34 -74.63 -14.39
C ASN A 428 -51.71 -74.05 -13.97
N SER A 429 -52.23 -73.13 -14.78
CA SER A 429 -53.60 -72.63 -14.64
C SER A 429 -54.61 -73.74 -15.03
N PRO A 430 -55.72 -73.93 -14.30
CA PRO A 430 -56.71 -74.97 -14.61
C PRO A 430 -57.52 -74.73 -15.90
N THR A 431 -57.35 -73.59 -16.58
CA THR A 431 -58.10 -73.24 -17.79
C THR A 431 -57.16 -72.80 -18.90
N ASN A 432 -57.03 -73.65 -19.93
CA ASN A 432 -56.28 -73.39 -21.16
C ASN A 432 -56.74 -72.08 -21.84
N ASN A 433 -55.86 -71.07 -21.88
CA ASN A 433 -55.39 -70.49 -23.15
C ASN A 433 -54.43 -69.28 -23.04
N PHE A 434 -54.02 -68.81 -21.85
CA PHE A 434 -52.91 -67.87 -21.74
C PHE A 434 -52.07 -68.14 -20.50
N LEU A 435 -50.74 -68.09 -20.64
CA LEU A 435 -49.78 -68.18 -19.54
C LEU A 435 -49.39 -66.75 -19.13
N ILE A 436 -49.89 -66.26 -17.99
CA ILE A 436 -49.38 -65.01 -17.40
C ILE A 436 -48.22 -65.38 -16.49
N ILE A 437 -47.00 -65.14 -16.97
CA ILE A 437 -45.80 -65.27 -16.14
C ILE A 437 -45.59 -63.93 -15.43
N ILE A 438 -45.94 -63.87 -14.14
CA ILE A 438 -45.49 -62.76 -13.27
C ILE A 438 -44.29 -63.26 -12.48
N LEU A 439 -43.10 -62.82 -12.88
CA LEU A 439 -41.86 -63.03 -12.15
C LEU A 439 -41.79 -61.99 -11.03
N LEU A 440 -42.05 -62.40 -9.80
CA LEU A 440 -41.76 -61.59 -8.61
C LEU A 440 -40.44 -62.10 -8.02
N ALA A 441 -39.38 -61.30 -8.16
CA ALA A 441 -38.13 -61.55 -7.45
C ALA A 441 -38.37 -61.35 -5.95
N GLU A 442 -38.33 -62.42 -5.16
CA GLU A 442 -38.36 -62.31 -3.71
C GLU A 442 -36.91 -62.24 -3.20
N LEU A 443 -36.43 -61.04 -2.91
CA LEU A 443 -35.13 -60.81 -2.26
C LEU A 443 -35.25 -61.21 -0.78
N LYS A 444 -35.03 -62.49 -0.47
CA LYS A 444 -34.96 -62.95 0.92
C LYS A 444 -33.55 -62.75 1.47
N GLU A 445 -33.48 -61.92 2.51
CA GLU A 445 -32.31 -61.61 3.35
C GLU A 445 -31.12 -60.97 2.63
N LEU A 446 -31.24 -59.69 2.33
CA LEU A 446 -30.07 -58.80 2.25
C LEU A 446 -29.76 -58.32 3.67
N SER A 447 -28.84 -58.99 4.37
CA SER A 447 -28.43 -58.62 5.73
C SER A 447 -27.85 -57.20 5.82
N ASP A 448 -27.39 -56.65 4.69
CA ASP A 448 -26.83 -55.32 4.62
C ASP A 448 -27.80 -54.36 3.90
N LYS A 449 -28.41 -53.48 4.69
CA LYS A 449 -29.33 -52.41 4.24
C LYS A 449 -28.62 -51.36 3.39
N LYS A 450 -28.12 -51.67 2.19
CA LYS A 450 -27.62 -50.64 1.25
C LYS A 450 -27.87 -50.93 -0.24
N TRP A 451 -28.82 -50.15 -0.78
CA TRP A 451 -28.73 -49.41 -2.06
C TRP A 451 -29.04 -50.20 -3.35
N PHE A 452 -30.06 -49.76 -4.09
CA PHE A 452 -30.45 -50.36 -5.39
C PHE A 452 -30.38 -49.32 -6.53
N ASP A 453 -29.90 -49.77 -7.68
CA ASP A 453 -30.10 -49.17 -9.01
C ASP A 453 -30.53 -50.27 -10.02
N ILE A 454 -30.81 -49.90 -11.27
CA ILE A 454 -31.49 -50.72 -12.29
C ILE A 454 -30.93 -52.14 -12.41
N LEU A 455 -31.82 -53.10 -12.17
CA LEU A 455 -31.63 -54.53 -12.34
C LEU A 455 -31.50 -54.89 -13.84
N ASP A 456 -30.32 -55.33 -14.31
CA ASP A 456 -30.13 -55.88 -15.66
C ASP A 456 -30.17 -57.42 -15.64
N LEU A 457 -31.27 -57.95 -16.16
CA LEU A 457 -31.55 -59.38 -16.21
C LEU A 457 -31.02 -60.09 -17.46
N LYS A 458 -30.40 -59.38 -18.42
CA LYS A 458 -30.14 -59.98 -19.75
C LYS A 458 -28.86 -60.80 -19.84
N ASN A 459 -27.82 -60.55 -19.02
CA ASN A 459 -26.48 -61.08 -19.29
C ASN A 459 -25.72 -61.71 -18.11
N ASN A 460 -26.26 -61.77 -16.87
CA ASN A 460 -25.80 -62.60 -15.72
C ASN A 460 -26.32 -62.16 -14.32
N GLY A 461 -27.28 -61.23 -14.22
CA GLY A 461 -28.04 -60.98 -12.98
C GLY A 461 -27.23 -60.47 -11.78
N GLY A 462 -26.35 -59.48 -11.97
CA GLY A 462 -25.61 -58.83 -10.87
C GLY A 462 -26.13 -57.42 -10.54
N VAL A 463 -25.92 -56.98 -9.29
CA VAL A 463 -26.14 -55.60 -8.85
C VAL A 463 -24.78 -55.00 -8.48
N ASN A 464 -24.40 -53.89 -9.12
CA ASN A 464 -23.13 -53.20 -8.85
C ASN A 464 -23.35 -52.10 -7.79
N VAL A 465 -22.49 -52.04 -6.79
CA VAL A 465 -22.68 -51.22 -5.58
C VAL A 465 -21.48 -50.30 -5.30
N GLU A 466 -21.43 -49.14 -5.94
CA GLU A 466 -20.95 -47.85 -5.39
C GLU A 466 -20.93 -46.77 -6.49
N ARG A 467 -21.51 -45.59 -6.23
CA ARG A 467 -21.51 -44.47 -7.18
C ARG A 467 -20.49 -43.38 -6.84
N SER A 468 -20.05 -43.28 -5.58
CA SER A 468 -19.10 -42.27 -5.13
C SER A 468 -18.44 -42.61 -3.79
N LEU A 469 -17.11 -42.42 -3.73
CA LEU A 469 -16.27 -42.49 -2.55
C LEU A 469 -15.99 -41.07 -2.04
N PHE A 470 -16.13 -40.84 -0.73
CA PHE A 470 -15.76 -39.56 -0.11
C PHE A 470 -14.43 -39.70 0.63
N GLU A 471 -13.39 -39.06 0.12
CA GLU A 471 -12.09 -39.01 0.78
C GLU A 471 -11.90 -37.69 1.50
N LYS A 472 -11.25 -37.70 2.67
CA LYS A 472 -10.82 -36.46 3.34
C LYS A 472 -9.91 -35.69 2.38
N ASN A 473 -10.26 -34.44 2.11
CA ASN A 473 -9.49 -33.60 1.21
C ASN A 473 -8.15 -33.26 1.86
N LYS A 474 -7.04 -33.74 1.27
CA LYS A 474 -5.67 -33.44 1.74
C LYS A 474 -5.32 -31.95 1.70
N LYS A 475 -6.08 -31.14 0.96
CA LYS A 475 -5.95 -29.67 0.89
C LYS A 475 -6.97 -28.94 1.76
N TYR A 476 -7.65 -29.63 2.67
CA TYR A 476 -8.55 -29.00 3.62
C TYR A 476 -7.76 -28.08 4.56
N VAL A 477 -8.11 -26.80 4.60
CA VAL A 477 -7.51 -25.82 5.50
C VAL A 477 -8.62 -25.25 6.38
N PRO A 478 -8.70 -25.63 7.67
CA PRO A 478 -9.75 -25.14 8.55
C PRO A 478 -9.65 -23.63 8.73
N SER A 479 -10.78 -23.01 9.09
CA SER A 479 -10.82 -21.63 9.51
C SER A 479 -10.90 -21.56 11.04
N VAL A 480 -10.00 -20.81 11.65
CA VAL A 480 -9.76 -20.85 13.10
C VAL A 480 -10.05 -19.49 13.72
N ILE A 481 -10.89 -19.49 14.76
CA ILE A 481 -11.07 -18.36 15.68
C ILE A 481 -10.71 -18.87 17.08
N TYR A 482 -9.73 -18.24 17.72
CA TYR A 482 -9.20 -18.67 19.01
C TYR A 482 -9.03 -17.49 19.96
N SER A 483 -9.26 -17.72 21.26
CA SER A 483 -8.94 -16.74 22.30
C SER A 483 -8.03 -17.38 23.34
N GLY A 484 -6.99 -16.65 23.75
CA GLY A 484 -6.14 -17.03 24.87
C GLY A 484 -6.84 -16.97 26.24
N LYS A 485 -7.98 -16.27 26.33
CA LYS A 485 -8.77 -16.14 27.56
C LYS A 485 -10.26 -16.33 27.30
N ASN A 486 -11.04 -15.26 27.07
CA ASN A 486 -12.46 -15.35 26.77
C ASN A 486 -12.78 -14.93 25.34
N LEU A 487 -13.66 -15.67 24.68
CA LEU A 487 -14.22 -15.34 23.39
C LEU A 487 -15.65 -14.81 23.55
N TYR A 488 -15.88 -13.55 23.17
CA TYR A 488 -17.19 -12.91 23.15
C TYR A 488 -17.62 -12.68 21.70
N ILE A 489 -18.71 -13.33 21.29
CA ILE A 489 -19.33 -13.09 19.97
C ILE A 489 -20.73 -12.52 20.22
N GLN A 490 -20.93 -11.27 19.82
CA GLN A 490 -22.19 -10.55 19.95
C GLN A 490 -22.74 -10.26 18.56
N SER A 491 -23.95 -10.75 18.30
CA SER A 491 -24.69 -10.54 17.05
C SER A 491 -25.59 -9.32 17.09
#